data_AF-A0A6I1QWD2-F1
#
_entry.id   AF-A0A6I1QWD2-F1
#
_cell.length_a   1.000
_cell.length_b   1.000
_cell.length_c   1.000
_cell.angle_alpha   90.00
_cell.angle_beta   90.00
_cell.angle_gamma   90.00
#
_symmetry.space_group_name_H-M   'P 1'
#
loop_
_entity.id
_entity.type
_entity.pdbx_description
1 polymer ?
#
loop_
_entity_poly.entity_id
_entity_poly.type
_entity_poly.pdbx_seq_one_letter_code
_entity_poly.pdbx_strand_id
1 'polypeptide(L)'
;MGSSRPFEPIDGSRNLKRRHPDSVSDKIARFVSKVRPRDIPPTVREAAKEHLLDGFATMAGGAAEEASRHIDRYLHNLGSKAEATVIGADTKLTAQHAALANGIRGH
;
A
#
# COMPACT_ATOMS: atom_id res chain seq x y z
N MET A 1 57.78 -8.91 -40.51
CA MET A 1 56.50 -8.18 -40.33
C MET A 1 55.78 -8.77 -39.13
N GLY A 2 55.47 -7.97 -38.12
CA GLY A 2 54.68 -8.39 -36.97
C GLY A 2 54.77 -7.37 -35.84
N SER A 3 54.17 -6.18 -36.02
CA SER A 3 54.14 -5.16 -34.96
C SER A 3 53.01 -5.47 -33.98
N SER A 4 53.37 -5.88 -32.76
CA SER A 4 52.42 -6.04 -31.65
C SER A 4 51.87 -4.67 -31.27
N ARG A 5 50.55 -4.45 -31.45
CA ARG A 5 49.91 -3.24 -30.92
C ARG A 5 49.79 -3.36 -29.40
N PRO A 6 50.05 -2.30 -28.63
CA PRO A 6 49.81 -2.32 -27.19
C PRO A 6 48.30 -2.47 -26.90
N PHE A 7 47.99 -3.23 -25.85
CA PHE A 7 46.63 -3.42 -25.36
C PHE A 7 46.17 -2.14 -24.65
N GLU A 8 45.19 -1.43 -25.22
CA GLU A 8 44.52 -0.34 -24.51
C GLU A 8 43.58 -0.93 -23.43
N PRO A 9 43.67 -0.47 -22.16
CA PRO A 9 42.75 -0.92 -21.15
C PRO A 9 41.35 -0.37 -21.46
N ILE A 10 40.38 -1.28 -21.55
CA ILE A 10 38.96 -0.93 -21.59
C ILE A 10 38.62 -0.09 -20.35
N ASP A 11 38.40 1.21 -20.56
CA ASP A 11 37.89 2.12 -19.54
C ASP A 11 36.48 1.64 -19.09
N GLY A 12 36.46 0.92 -17.96
CA GLY A 12 35.25 0.42 -17.30
C GLY A 12 34.37 1.52 -16.71
N SER A 13 34.72 2.81 -16.86
CA SER A 13 33.95 3.94 -16.33
C SER A 13 32.70 4.26 -17.14
N ARG A 14 32.48 3.62 -18.30
CA ARG A 14 31.23 3.77 -19.07
C ARG A 14 30.16 2.76 -18.66
N ASN A 15 29.89 2.67 -17.36
CA ASN A 15 28.58 2.22 -16.92
C ASN A 15 27.62 3.42 -17.06
N LEU A 16 27.24 3.73 -18.30
CA LEU A 16 26.04 4.51 -18.54
C LEU A 16 24.92 3.69 -17.89
N LYS A 17 24.46 4.11 -16.71
CA LYS A 17 23.10 3.84 -16.26
C LYS A 17 22.22 4.21 -17.45
N ARG A 18 21.82 3.22 -18.25
CA ARG A 18 20.74 3.37 -19.22
C ARG A 18 19.58 3.84 -18.37
N ARG A 19 19.32 5.14 -18.39
CA ARG A 19 18.10 5.70 -17.83
C ARG A 19 17.01 5.12 -18.71
N HIS A 20 16.45 3.99 -18.29
CA HIS A 20 15.20 3.54 -18.88
C HIS A 20 14.22 4.69 -18.67
N PRO A 21 13.50 5.14 -19.72
CA PRO A 21 12.42 6.09 -19.50
C PRO A 21 11.52 5.51 -18.41
N ASP A 22 11.17 6.37 -17.45
CA ASP A 22 10.44 5.97 -16.26
C ASP A 22 9.25 5.08 -16.62
N SER A 23 9.20 3.88 -16.05
CA SER A 23 8.04 3.02 -16.19
C SER A 23 6.81 3.68 -15.57
N VAL A 24 5.62 3.21 -15.93
CA VAL A 24 4.38 3.67 -15.31
C VAL A 24 4.43 3.46 -13.79
N SER A 25 4.96 2.30 -13.35
CA SER A 25 5.17 2.00 -11.93
C SER A 25 6.12 3.00 -11.26
N ASP A 26 7.21 3.38 -11.92
CA ASP A 26 8.15 4.39 -11.38
C ASP A 26 7.48 5.75 -11.20
N LYS A 27 6.64 6.14 -12.16
CA LYS A 27 5.89 7.42 -12.11
C LYS A 27 4.91 7.43 -10.95
N ILE A 28 4.13 6.36 -10.78
CA ILE A 28 3.17 6.22 -9.67
C ILE A 28 3.90 6.20 -8.33
N ALA A 29 4.96 5.40 -8.20
CA ALA A 29 5.74 5.31 -6.97
C ALA A 29 6.33 6.67 -6.57
N ARG A 30 6.87 7.44 -7.53
CA ARG A 30 7.37 8.79 -7.28
C ARG A 30 6.28 9.79 -6.95
N PHE A 31 5.10 9.68 -7.55
CA PHE A 31 3.97 10.54 -7.20
C PHE A 31 3.52 10.30 -5.76
N VAL A 32 3.21 9.04 -5.40
CA VAL A 32 2.70 8.67 -4.07
C VAL A 32 3.73 8.94 -2.97
N SER A 33 5.02 8.69 -3.21
CA SER A 33 6.07 8.95 -2.20
C SER A 33 6.38 10.43 -1.96
N LYS A 34 5.98 11.33 -2.87
CA LYS A 34 6.29 12.77 -2.77
C LYS A 34 5.11 13.64 -2.37
N VAL A 35 3.88 13.14 -2.48
CA VAL A 35 2.69 13.91 -2.12
C VAL A 35 2.71 14.23 -0.62
N ARG A 36 2.38 15.47 -0.26
CA ARG A 36 2.19 15.88 1.15
C ARG A 36 0.77 16.37 1.33
N PRO A 37 0.26 16.42 2.59
CA PRO A 37 -1.10 16.89 2.85
C PRO A 37 -1.42 18.27 2.27
N ARG A 38 -0.45 19.19 2.22
CA ARG A 38 -0.62 20.54 1.63
C ARG A 38 -0.73 20.56 0.10
N ASP A 39 -0.28 19.50 -0.56
CA ASP A 39 -0.31 19.39 -2.01
C ASP A 39 -1.68 18.84 -2.50
N ILE A 40 -2.55 18.39 -1.58
CA ILE A 40 -3.89 17.86 -1.87
C ILE A 40 -4.88 19.03 -2.05
N PRO A 41 -5.54 19.16 -3.22
CA PRO A 41 -6.53 20.20 -3.44
C PRO A 41 -7.66 20.17 -2.39
N PRO A 42 -8.18 21.33 -1.95
CA PRO A 42 -9.25 21.36 -0.95
C PRO A 42 -10.46 20.49 -1.31
N THR A 43 -10.92 20.52 -2.56
CA THR A 43 -12.05 19.72 -3.04
C THR A 43 -11.81 18.22 -2.94
N VAL A 44 -10.60 17.76 -3.26
CA VAL A 44 -10.20 16.34 -3.14
C VAL A 44 -10.16 15.91 -1.68
N ARG A 45 -9.66 16.78 -0.80
CA ARG A 45 -9.63 16.50 0.65
C ARG A 45 -11.02 16.39 1.24
N GLU A 46 -11.95 17.25 0.85
CA GLU A 46 -13.34 17.16 1.34
C GLU A 46 -14.01 15.88 0.82
N ALA A 47 -13.89 15.55 -0.46
CA ALA A 47 -14.38 14.28 -1.01
C ALA A 47 -13.76 13.05 -0.30
N ALA A 48 -12.47 13.09 0.03
CA ALA A 48 -11.81 12.02 0.78
C ALA A 48 -12.41 11.82 2.18
N LYS A 49 -12.83 12.90 2.87
CA LYS A 49 -13.51 12.77 4.17
C LYS A 49 -14.86 12.11 4.04
N GLU A 50 -15.64 12.47 3.00
CA GLU A 50 -16.93 11.84 2.72
C GLU A 50 -16.77 10.35 2.44
N HIS A 51 -15.81 9.95 1.61
CA HIS A 51 -15.51 8.55 1.34
C HIS A 51 -15.00 7.78 2.57
N LEU A 52 -14.19 8.41 3.43
CA LEU A 52 -13.77 7.78 4.69
C LEU A 52 -14.94 7.57 5.64
N LEU A 53 -15.83 8.56 5.74
CA LEU A 53 -17.04 8.47 6.57
C LEU A 53 -17.97 7.36 6.08
N ASP A 54 -18.26 7.34 4.77
CA ASP A 54 -19.07 6.31 4.12
C ASP A 54 -18.46 4.91 4.29
N GLY A 55 -17.15 4.78 4.10
CA GLY A 55 -16.44 3.52 4.32
C GLY A 55 -16.55 3.03 5.76
N PHE A 56 -16.37 3.90 6.76
CA PHE A 56 -16.53 3.53 8.17
C PHE A 56 -17.97 3.16 8.51
N ALA A 57 -18.96 3.87 7.98
CA ALA A 57 -20.36 3.54 8.16
C ALA A 57 -20.70 2.18 7.54
N THR A 58 -20.21 1.90 6.33
CA THR A 58 -20.39 0.61 5.65
C THR A 58 -19.76 -0.53 6.45
N MET A 59 -18.50 -0.36 6.91
CA MET A 59 -17.83 -1.35 7.75
C MET A 59 -18.55 -1.61 9.08
N ALA A 60 -19.09 -0.56 9.72
CA ALA A 60 -19.87 -0.70 10.93
C ALA A 60 -21.20 -1.43 10.66
N GLY A 61 -21.87 -1.13 9.54
CA GLY A 61 -23.10 -1.79 9.12
C GLY A 61 -22.90 -3.26 8.75
N GLY A 62 -21.82 -3.59 8.05
CA GLY A 62 -21.46 -4.95 7.65
C GLY A 62 -20.90 -5.82 8.79
N ALA A 63 -20.67 -5.26 9.97
CA ALA A 63 -20.12 -5.99 11.12
C ALA A 63 -20.96 -7.21 11.54
N ALA A 64 -22.28 -7.17 11.30
CA ALA A 64 -23.20 -8.23 11.68
C ALA A 64 -23.38 -9.33 10.63
N GLU A 65 -22.82 -9.15 9.41
CA GLU A 65 -22.96 -10.07 8.29
C GLU A 65 -22.30 -11.44 8.54
N GLU A 66 -22.78 -12.47 7.86
CA GLU A 66 -22.26 -13.83 8.01
C GLU A 66 -20.77 -13.93 7.64
N ALA A 67 -20.37 -13.26 6.57
CA ALA A 67 -18.97 -13.18 6.14
C ALA A 67 -18.06 -12.59 7.23
N SER A 68 -18.52 -11.52 7.90
CA SER A 68 -17.83 -10.87 9.01
C SER A 68 -17.63 -11.83 10.18
N ARG A 69 -18.66 -12.60 10.55
CA ARG A 69 -18.56 -13.60 11.62
C ARG A 69 -17.59 -14.72 11.28
N HIS A 70 -17.55 -15.15 10.02
CA HIS A 70 -16.62 -16.19 9.56
C HIS A 70 -15.18 -15.72 9.62
N ILE A 71 -14.88 -14.52 9.11
CA ILE A 71 -13.52 -14.00 9.14
C ILE A 71 -13.05 -13.69 10.57
N ASP A 72 -13.92 -13.14 11.43
CA ASP A 72 -13.57 -12.86 12.82
C ASP A 72 -13.14 -14.14 13.55
N ARG A 73 -13.89 -15.23 13.37
CA ARG A 73 -13.58 -16.53 13.98
C ARG A 73 -12.25 -17.08 13.46
N TYR A 74 -12.02 -16.98 12.16
CA TYR A 74 -10.76 -17.41 11.55
C TYR A 74 -9.57 -16.64 12.11
N LEU A 75 -9.66 -15.31 12.14
CA LEU A 75 -8.56 -14.44 12.58
C LEU A 75 -8.30 -14.51 14.09
N HIS A 76 -9.34 -14.68 14.90
CA HIS A 76 -9.20 -14.89 16.34
C HIS A 76 -8.33 -16.12 16.66
N ASN A 77 -8.47 -17.20 15.88
CA ASN A 77 -7.73 -18.44 16.08
C ASN A 77 -6.24 -18.37 15.70
N LEU A 78 -5.84 -17.39 14.89
CA LEU A 78 -4.44 -17.23 14.48
C LEU A 78 -3.56 -16.63 15.60
N GLY A 79 -4.17 -16.16 16.70
CA GLY A 79 -3.49 -15.36 17.70
C GLY A 79 -3.10 -13.99 17.13
N SER A 80 -3.22 -12.93 17.93
CA SER A 80 -2.92 -11.59 17.42
C SER A 80 -2.41 -10.66 18.51
N LYS A 81 -1.34 -9.93 18.19
CA LYS A 81 -0.97 -8.73 18.93
C LYS A 81 -2.01 -7.65 18.62
N ALA A 82 -2.53 -6.99 19.65
CA ALA A 82 -3.52 -5.92 19.51
C ALA A 82 -2.86 -4.64 18.97
N GLU A 83 -2.84 -4.46 17.64
CA GLU A 83 -2.23 -3.30 16.97
C GLU A 83 -3.26 -2.36 16.34
N ALA A 84 -4.34 -2.91 15.78
CA ALA A 84 -5.37 -2.16 15.07
C ALA A 84 -6.78 -2.66 15.39
N THR A 85 -7.77 -1.77 15.29
CA THR A 85 -9.18 -2.05 15.62
C THR A 85 -9.92 -2.70 14.45
N VAL A 86 -10.77 -3.66 14.77
CA VAL A 86 -11.80 -4.16 13.85
C VAL A 86 -13.08 -3.31 14.03
N ILE A 87 -13.51 -2.62 12.98
CA ILE A 87 -14.59 -1.62 13.03
C ILE A 87 -15.93 -2.32 13.24
N GLY A 88 -16.67 -1.88 14.26
CA GLY A 88 -17.94 -2.51 14.67
C GLY A 88 -17.76 -3.75 15.55
N ALA A 89 -16.59 -3.94 16.16
CA ALA A 89 -16.33 -4.98 17.16
C ALA A 89 -15.46 -4.44 18.31
N ASP A 90 -15.52 -5.09 19.47
CA ASP A 90 -14.64 -4.80 20.62
C ASP A 90 -13.36 -5.66 20.58
N THR A 91 -12.74 -5.75 19.41
CA THR A 91 -11.57 -6.60 19.16
C THR A 91 -10.48 -5.83 18.45
N LYS A 92 -9.22 -6.10 18.82
CA LYS A 92 -8.04 -5.64 18.13
C LYS A 92 -7.21 -6.81 17.64
N LEU A 93 -6.64 -6.67 16.45
CA LEU A 93 -5.78 -7.67 15.80
C LEU A 93 -4.48 -7.02 15.34
N THR A 94 -3.60 -7.80 14.69
CA THR A 94 -2.45 -7.24 13.98
C THR A 94 -2.94 -6.30 12.88
N ALA A 95 -2.11 -5.34 12.45
CA ALA A 95 -2.53 -4.36 11.45
C ALA A 95 -3.06 -5.00 10.15
N GLN A 96 -2.42 -6.08 9.70
CA GLN A 96 -2.82 -6.80 8.48
C GLN A 96 -4.15 -7.55 8.64
N HIS A 97 -4.37 -8.20 9.78
CA HIS A 97 -5.61 -8.93 10.05
C HIS A 97 -6.79 -7.99 10.28
N ALA A 98 -6.58 -6.88 10.98
CA ALA A 98 -7.62 -5.86 11.15
C ALA A 98 -8.00 -5.24 9.79
N ALA A 99 -7.02 -4.97 8.91
CA ALA A 99 -7.30 -4.49 7.56
C ALA A 99 -8.12 -5.48 6.73
N LEU A 100 -7.82 -6.78 6.82
CA LEU A 100 -8.60 -7.83 6.15
C LEU A 100 -10.04 -7.91 6.66
N ALA A 101 -10.22 -7.94 7.98
CA ALA A 101 -11.55 -7.98 8.60
C ALA A 101 -12.39 -6.75 8.24
N ASN A 102 -11.78 -5.56 8.30
CA ASN A 102 -12.42 -4.29 7.92
C ASN A 102 -12.77 -4.26 6.43
N GLY A 103 -11.89 -4.76 5.56
CA GLY A 103 -12.15 -4.85 4.12
C GLY A 103 -13.36 -5.73 3.79
N ILE A 104 -13.53 -6.86 4.47
CA ILE A 104 -14.71 -7.74 4.32
C ILE A 104 -15.97 -7.08 4.82
N ARG A 105 -15.91 -6.33 5.93
CA ARG A 105 -17.09 -5.61 6.47
C ARG A 105 -17.55 -4.46 5.57
N GLY A 106 -16.62 -3.88 4.80
CA GLY A 106 -16.88 -2.74 3.93
C GLY A 106 -17.44 -3.10 2.55
N HIS A 107 -17.80 -4.37 2.30
CA HIS A 107 -18.23 -4.86 0.99
C HIS A 107 -19.30 -5.95 1.11
#